data_AF-A0A497TVJ7-F1
#
_entry.id   AF-A0A497TVJ7-F1
#
_cell.length_a   1.000
_cell.length_b   1.000
_cell.length_c   1.000
_cell.angle_alpha   90.00
_cell.angle_beta   90.00
_cell.angle_gamma   90.00
#
_symmetry.space_group_name_H-M   'P 1'
#
loop_
_entity.id
_entity.type
_entity.pdbx_description
1 polymer ?
#
loop_
_entity_poly.entity_id
_entity_poly.type
_entity_poly.pdbx_seq_one_letter_code
_entity_poly.pdbx_strand_id
1 'polypeptide(L)'
;MSSKLEIDYAFRSEAGVKQDNDDTCNVCIPEDNLLLTKGVAAAIADGVSSSEGGGRASRICVSGFLSDYFSTPESWTVKTAAGKVLGALNRWLCGQGQSDYDSARGMLTTFSGLILKSTTAHIVHIGDSRIYRYRNGDLEQITRDHRVWVSREKEFLSRAVGADPHIDIDYHAVAAEEHDSFIFTTDGVHDFLTRRELLRILNSHAGNLQACANALVETALENGSSDNASCQILQVLKLAQETEADVLQRVSDLPFPPDLQPGMKIDGYEILREMHASKRSEVFLALDIESGDKVVLKTPSINYRDDADYLEGFLHEEWVGRRIHNAHILRILEPKKRHFLYNIAEYVEGHSLGQWIKDNGPADLHQTRTLAEQIINGLRALHRMEMFHQDLKPDNILIDNHGTVKLIDFGSIRVAGMDEIDSEIDHTAPQGTLDYAAPECLRGEACTHASDLYSVGVILYEMLTKKLPYGESDAPNPKKRLNYRPARHYNPEIPTWVDGALEKAVHPQPAKRYQSLSEFQYDLEHPNPAFGNLAQLPLLERNPLRFWQILCGLLFLLNLFLIFRT
;
A
#
# COMPACT_ATOMS: atom_id res chain seq x y z
N MET A 1 -22.01 -6.21 13.13
CA MET A 1 -21.33 -7.51 12.90
C MET A 1 -20.50 -7.34 11.65
N SER A 2 -19.17 -7.37 11.75
CA SER A 2 -18.28 -7.26 10.58
C SER A 2 -18.58 -8.43 9.62
N SER A 3 -18.89 -8.13 8.37
CA SER A 3 -19.05 -9.14 7.32
C SER A 3 -17.69 -9.78 7.06
N LYS A 4 -17.56 -11.08 7.36
CA LYS A 4 -16.39 -11.85 6.93
C LYS A 4 -16.48 -12.09 5.43
N LEU A 5 -15.33 -12.14 4.75
CA LEU A 5 -15.23 -12.60 3.37
C LEU A 5 -15.71 -14.05 3.31
N GLU A 6 -16.75 -14.32 2.53
CA GLU A 6 -17.29 -15.65 2.31
C GLU A 6 -17.24 -15.99 0.83
N ILE A 7 -16.70 -17.16 0.52
CA ILE A 7 -16.59 -17.68 -0.84
C ILE A 7 -17.13 -19.11 -0.91
N ASP A 8 -17.55 -19.51 -2.11
CA ASP A 8 -17.77 -20.90 -2.48
C ASP A 8 -16.77 -21.28 -3.57
N TYR A 9 -16.36 -22.54 -3.63
CA TYR A 9 -15.42 -22.99 -4.65
C TYR A 9 -15.62 -24.46 -5.01
N ALA A 10 -15.30 -24.78 -6.26
CA ALA A 10 -15.29 -26.15 -6.75
C ALA A 10 -14.17 -26.32 -7.76
N PHE A 11 -13.69 -27.54 -7.95
CA PHE A 11 -12.73 -27.84 -8.99
C PHE A 11 -12.88 -29.28 -9.49
N ARG A 12 -12.36 -29.52 -10.69
CA ARG A 12 -12.15 -30.84 -11.28
C ARG A 12 -10.86 -30.81 -12.07
N SER A 13 -10.06 -31.85 -11.93
CA SER A 13 -8.78 -32.01 -12.62
C SER A 13 -8.62 -33.47 -13.00
N GLU A 14 -8.47 -33.75 -14.30
CA GLU A 14 -8.39 -35.11 -14.83
C GLU A 14 -7.19 -35.28 -15.77
N ALA A 15 -6.62 -36.49 -15.73
CA ALA A 15 -5.51 -36.85 -16.62
C ALA A 15 -5.94 -36.90 -18.11
N GLY A 16 -7.23 -37.09 -18.39
CA GLY A 16 -7.75 -37.25 -19.74
C GLY A 16 -7.22 -38.53 -20.39
N VAL A 17 -6.57 -38.39 -21.55
CA VAL A 17 -5.97 -39.50 -22.30
C VAL A 17 -4.58 -39.89 -21.76
N LYS A 18 -3.96 -39.03 -20.93
CA LYS A 18 -2.64 -39.29 -20.34
C LYS A 18 -2.73 -40.27 -19.16
N GLN A 19 -1.59 -40.90 -18.85
CA GLN A 19 -1.49 -41.83 -17.71
C GLN A 19 -1.49 -41.09 -16.37
N ASP A 20 -0.82 -39.95 -16.31
CA ASP A 20 -0.68 -39.13 -15.11
C ASP A 20 -1.34 -37.75 -15.33
N ASN A 21 -1.80 -37.16 -14.24
CA ASN A 21 -2.31 -35.78 -14.22
C ASN A 21 -1.19 -34.85 -13.73
N ASP A 22 -0.68 -34.04 -14.65
CA ASP A 22 0.36 -33.06 -14.37
C ASP A 22 -0.21 -31.69 -13.95
N ASP A 23 -1.52 -31.50 -14.03
CA ASP A 23 -2.19 -30.31 -13.52
C ASP A 23 -2.34 -30.34 -12.00
N THR A 24 -2.33 -29.18 -11.37
CA THR A 24 -2.66 -29.02 -9.96
C THR A 24 -3.48 -27.75 -9.75
N CYS A 25 -4.58 -27.84 -9.01
CA CYS A 25 -5.32 -26.69 -8.53
C CYS A 25 -5.67 -26.87 -7.04
N ASN A 26 -5.72 -25.76 -6.30
CA ASN A 26 -6.15 -25.78 -4.91
C ASN A 26 -6.60 -24.39 -4.42
N VAL A 27 -7.29 -24.34 -3.29
CA VAL A 27 -7.72 -23.12 -2.60
C VAL A 27 -7.29 -23.20 -1.13
N CYS A 28 -6.80 -22.10 -0.59
CA CYS A 28 -6.50 -21.93 0.83
C CYS A 28 -7.36 -20.81 1.40
N ILE A 29 -8.25 -21.17 2.33
CA ILE A 29 -9.07 -20.26 3.13
C ILE A 29 -8.50 -20.32 4.55
N PRO A 30 -7.76 -19.30 5.00
CA PRO A 30 -7.18 -19.30 6.34
C PRO A 30 -8.24 -19.00 7.41
N GLU A 31 -7.91 -19.31 8.67
CA GLU A 31 -8.80 -19.00 9.81
C GLU A 31 -8.70 -17.53 10.27
N ASP A 32 -9.83 -16.99 10.72
CA ASP A 32 -10.03 -15.72 11.42
C ASP A 32 -9.12 -14.55 11.04
N ASN A 33 -8.00 -14.34 11.75
CA ASN A 33 -7.18 -13.13 11.61
C ASN A 33 -6.43 -13.06 10.29
N LEU A 34 -5.97 -14.21 9.78
CA LEU A 34 -5.28 -14.28 8.49
C LEU A 34 -6.25 -14.04 7.33
N LEU A 35 -7.53 -14.40 7.47
CA LEU A 35 -8.55 -14.10 6.46
C LEU A 35 -8.74 -12.58 6.29
N LEU A 36 -8.65 -11.82 7.39
CA LEU A 36 -8.74 -10.35 7.35
C LEU A 36 -7.49 -9.70 6.74
N THR A 37 -6.30 -10.17 7.10
CA THR A 37 -5.04 -9.52 6.68
C THR A 37 -4.51 -10.00 5.33
N LYS A 38 -4.77 -11.26 4.96
CA LYS A 38 -4.26 -11.94 3.76
C LYS A 38 -5.34 -12.43 2.80
N GLY A 39 -6.60 -12.50 3.21
CA GLY A 39 -7.69 -12.91 2.33
C GLY A 39 -7.70 -14.41 2.01
N VAL A 40 -8.30 -14.77 0.89
CA VAL A 40 -8.36 -16.14 0.34
C VAL A 40 -7.43 -16.24 -0.85
N ALA A 41 -6.68 -17.34 -0.97
CA ALA A 41 -5.81 -17.59 -2.13
C ALA A 41 -6.24 -18.86 -2.87
N ALA A 42 -6.31 -18.79 -4.20
CA ALA A 42 -6.54 -19.92 -5.10
C ALA A 42 -5.44 -19.94 -6.16
N ALA A 43 -5.05 -21.13 -6.60
CA ALA A 43 -4.04 -21.27 -7.65
C ALA A 43 -4.28 -22.52 -8.49
N ILE A 44 -3.96 -22.40 -9.78
CA ILE A 44 -3.87 -23.48 -10.76
C ILE A 44 -2.50 -23.43 -11.45
N ALA A 45 -1.95 -24.60 -11.77
CA ALA A 45 -0.72 -24.77 -12.51
C ALA A 45 -0.83 -26.00 -13.40
N ASP A 46 -0.29 -25.88 -14.59
CA ASP A 46 -0.18 -26.93 -15.60
C ASP A 46 1.30 -27.30 -15.75
N GLY A 47 1.61 -28.58 -15.63
CA GLY A 47 2.96 -29.10 -15.76
C GLY A 47 3.34 -29.25 -17.23
N VAL A 48 4.44 -28.60 -17.65
CA VAL A 48 4.82 -28.62 -19.08
C VAL A 48 5.17 -30.04 -19.50
N SER A 49 4.38 -30.59 -20.43
CA SER A 49 4.48 -31.96 -20.96
C SER A 49 5.87 -32.37 -21.49
N SER A 50 6.65 -31.41 -22.00
CA SER A 50 8.01 -31.65 -22.51
C SER A 50 9.05 -31.82 -21.40
N SER A 51 8.65 -31.71 -20.14
CA SER A 51 9.53 -31.75 -18.98
C SER A 51 9.24 -33.00 -18.14
N GLU A 52 10.26 -33.84 -17.88
CA GLU A 52 10.10 -35.08 -17.07
C GLU A 52 9.59 -34.79 -15.64
N GLY A 53 9.68 -33.54 -15.17
CA GLY A 53 9.24 -33.10 -13.86
C GLY A 53 7.98 -32.23 -13.84
N GLY A 54 7.23 -32.11 -14.94
CA GLY A 54 6.09 -31.19 -15.09
C GLY A 54 5.07 -31.29 -13.94
N GLY A 55 4.48 -32.45 -13.71
CA GLY A 55 3.51 -32.64 -12.62
C GLY A 55 4.09 -32.51 -11.21
N ARG A 56 5.41 -32.66 -11.04
CA ARG A 56 6.06 -32.33 -9.76
C ARG A 56 6.20 -30.80 -9.61
N ALA A 57 6.54 -30.11 -10.69
CA ALA A 57 6.69 -28.66 -10.70
C ALA A 57 5.37 -27.96 -10.37
N SER A 58 4.25 -28.36 -11.01
CA SER A 58 2.91 -27.81 -10.74
C SER A 58 2.49 -28.00 -9.29
N ARG A 59 2.64 -29.22 -8.75
CA ARG A 59 2.33 -29.54 -7.34
C ARG A 59 3.12 -28.70 -6.35
N ILE A 60 4.43 -28.54 -6.58
CA ILE A 60 5.31 -27.76 -5.71
C ILE A 60 4.99 -26.27 -5.81
N CYS A 61 4.71 -25.78 -7.02
CA CYS A 61 4.39 -24.38 -7.25
C CYS A 61 3.08 -23.99 -6.54
N VAL A 62 1.99 -24.76 -6.75
CA VAL A 62 0.68 -24.48 -6.13
C VAL A 62 0.73 -24.65 -4.62
N SER A 63 1.25 -25.78 -4.13
CA SER A 63 1.27 -26.06 -2.68
C SER A 63 2.22 -25.12 -1.94
N GLY A 64 3.38 -24.85 -2.53
CA GLY A 64 4.37 -23.92 -1.98
C GLY A 64 3.82 -22.49 -1.94
N PHE A 65 3.18 -22.03 -3.02
CA PHE A 65 2.61 -20.69 -3.07
C PHE A 65 1.53 -20.50 -2.00
N LEU A 66 0.58 -21.43 -1.93
CA LEU A 66 -0.53 -21.37 -0.98
C LEU A 66 -0.08 -21.56 0.48
N SER A 67 1.10 -22.13 0.75
CA SER A 67 1.67 -22.21 2.10
C SER A 67 2.47 -20.96 2.46
N ASP A 68 3.39 -20.57 1.57
CA ASP A 68 4.37 -19.52 1.87
C ASP A 68 3.74 -18.13 1.82
N TYR A 69 2.69 -17.92 1.01
CA TYR A 69 1.96 -16.66 0.93
C TYR A 69 1.43 -16.21 2.31
N PHE A 70 0.77 -17.11 3.04
CA PHE A 70 0.24 -16.79 4.37
C PHE A 70 1.31 -16.70 5.45
N SER A 71 2.51 -17.22 5.19
CA SER A 71 3.67 -17.10 6.06
C SER A 71 4.46 -15.79 5.85
N THR A 72 4.11 -14.99 4.85
CA THR A 72 4.74 -13.68 4.61
C THR A 72 4.33 -12.63 5.66
N PRO A 73 5.20 -11.64 5.96
CA PRO A 73 4.85 -10.56 6.89
C PRO A 73 3.51 -9.89 6.55
N GLU A 74 2.66 -9.64 7.54
CA GLU A 74 1.34 -9.01 7.33
C GLU A 74 1.43 -7.61 6.71
N SER A 75 2.55 -6.92 6.94
CA SER A 75 2.83 -5.59 6.38
C SER A 75 3.18 -5.61 4.88
N TRP A 76 3.30 -6.78 4.25
CA TRP A 76 3.56 -6.86 2.81
C TRP A 76 2.27 -6.79 2.01
N THR A 77 2.30 -5.98 0.96
CA THR A 77 1.26 -5.90 -0.07
C THR A 77 1.06 -7.28 -0.70
N VAL A 78 -0.14 -7.55 -1.24
CA VAL A 78 -0.42 -8.82 -1.92
C VAL A 78 0.56 -9.02 -3.09
N LYS A 79 0.82 -7.97 -3.88
CA LYS A 79 1.80 -7.95 -4.97
C LYS A 79 3.20 -8.33 -4.51
N THR A 80 3.67 -7.72 -3.42
CA THR A 80 5.02 -7.97 -2.88
C THR A 80 5.12 -9.38 -2.31
N ALA A 81 4.14 -9.83 -1.54
CA ALA A 81 4.10 -11.17 -0.97
C ALA A 81 4.09 -12.24 -2.06
N ALA A 82 3.15 -12.16 -3.00
CA ALA A 82 3.04 -13.12 -4.08
C ALA A 82 4.29 -13.13 -4.98
N GLY A 83 4.82 -11.94 -5.33
CA GLY A 83 6.03 -11.84 -6.15
C GLY A 83 7.28 -12.41 -5.47
N LYS A 84 7.45 -12.20 -4.16
CA LYS A 84 8.57 -12.76 -3.40
C LYS A 84 8.49 -14.28 -3.26
N VAL A 85 7.29 -14.81 -2.98
CA VAL A 85 7.04 -16.25 -2.87
C VAL A 85 7.24 -16.93 -4.21
N LEU A 86 6.58 -16.45 -5.27
CA LEU A 86 6.70 -17.05 -6.59
C LEU A 86 8.13 -16.94 -7.15
N GLY A 87 8.83 -15.83 -6.88
CA GLY A 87 10.24 -15.69 -7.22
C GLY A 87 11.15 -16.68 -6.46
N ALA A 88 10.82 -17.04 -5.22
CA ALA A 88 11.57 -18.06 -4.47
C ALA A 88 11.32 -19.47 -5.03
N LEU A 89 10.05 -19.82 -5.29
CA LEU A 89 9.67 -21.09 -5.92
C LEU A 89 10.32 -21.26 -7.29
N ASN A 90 10.32 -20.20 -8.10
CA ASN A 90 10.98 -20.19 -9.42
C ASN A 90 12.47 -20.53 -9.33
N ARG A 91 13.21 -19.86 -8.43
CA ARG A 91 14.64 -20.13 -8.26
C ARG A 91 14.90 -21.56 -7.80
N TRP A 92 14.03 -22.10 -6.94
CA TRP A 92 14.14 -23.48 -6.47
C TRP A 92 13.90 -24.47 -7.62
N LEU A 93 12.85 -24.27 -8.42
CA LEU A 93 12.54 -25.12 -9.58
C LEU A 93 13.64 -25.05 -10.64
N CYS A 94 14.15 -23.84 -10.92
CA CYS A 94 15.25 -23.62 -11.86
C CYS A 94 16.55 -24.30 -11.40
N GLY A 95 16.91 -24.16 -10.12
CA GLY A 95 18.14 -24.76 -9.57
C GLY A 95 18.12 -26.30 -9.57
N GLN A 96 16.96 -26.89 -9.33
CA GLN A 96 16.79 -28.35 -9.40
C GLN A 96 16.86 -28.87 -10.84
N GLY A 97 16.32 -28.14 -11.81
CA GLY A 97 16.43 -28.49 -13.23
C GLY A 97 17.86 -28.42 -13.79
N GLN A 98 18.76 -27.68 -13.14
CA GLN A 98 20.18 -27.57 -13.54
C GLN A 98 21.09 -28.60 -12.85
N SER A 99 20.63 -29.23 -11.76
CA SER A 99 21.45 -30.16 -10.96
C SER A 99 21.54 -31.56 -11.57
N ASP A 100 20.61 -31.92 -12.45
CA ASP A 100 20.66 -33.15 -13.25
C ASP A 100 21.42 -32.87 -14.56
N TYR A 101 22.59 -33.52 -14.73
CA TYR A 101 23.53 -33.35 -15.85
C TYR A 101 22.99 -33.71 -17.25
N ASP A 102 21.71 -34.04 -17.39
CA ASP A 102 21.03 -34.32 -18.66
C ASP A 102 20.04 -33.20 -18.97
N SER A 103 20.23 -32.53 -20.10
CA SER A 103 19.51 -31.34 -20.58
C SER A 103 18.01 -31.53 -20.88
N ALA A 104 17.40 -32.63 -20.44
CA ALA A 104 15.99 -32.99 -20.66
C ALA A 104 15.13 -32.95 -19.38
N ARG A 105 15.71 -32.68 -18.19
CA ARG A 105 15.01 -32.77 -16.89
C ARG A 105 14.63 -31.43 -16.26
N GLY A 106 14.03 -30.54 -17.04
CA GLY A 106 13.47 -29.30 -16.49
C GLY A 106 12.29 -29.58 -15.55
N MET A 107 12.12 -28.78 -14.49
CA MET A 107 10.86 -28.68 -13.75
C MET A 107 10.17 -27.40 -14.16
N LEU A 108 9.29 -27.50 -15.17
CA LEU A 108 8.63 -26.36 -15.78
C LEU A 108 7.12 -26.45 -15.57
N THR A 109 6.51 -25.34 -15.22
CA THR A 109 5.05 -25.26 -15.03
C THR A 109 4.53 -23.85 -15.30
N THR A 110 3.26 -23.75 -15.65
CA THR A 110 2.52 -22.49 -15.63
C THR A 110 2.15 -22.14 -14.19
N PHE A 111 1.68 -20.91 -13.96
CA PHE A 111 1.09 -20.55 -12.69
C PHE A 111 0.05 -19.44 -12.89
N SER A 112 -1.17 -19.68 -12.40
CA SER A 112 -2.22 -18.67 -12.33
C SER A 112 -2.84 -18.68 -10.95
N GLY A 113 -2.60 -17.60 -10.20
CA GLY A 113 -3.08 -17.41 -8.84
C GLY A 113 -4.06 -16.24 -8.74
N LEU A 114 -5.01 -16.36 -7.82
CA LEU A 114 -5.92 -15.32 -7.39
C LEU A 114 -5.82 -15.17 -5.88
N ILE A 115 -5.71 -13.95 -5.39
CA ILE A 115 -5.90 -13.62 -3.99
C ILE A 115 -7.08 -12.66 -3.89
N LEU A 116 -8.16 -13.09 -3.24
CA LEU A 116 -9.27 -12.23 -2.86
C LEU A 116 -8.99 -11.64 -1.48
N LYS A 117 -8.71 -10.34 -1.43
CA LYS A 117 -8.49 -9.61 -0.18
C LYS A 117 -9.38 -8.39 -0.16
N SER A 118 -10.17 -8.24 0.90
CA SER A 118 -11.18 -7.18 1.04
C SER A 118 -12.16 -7.19 -0.14
N THR A 119 -11.97 -6.28 -1.09
CA THR A 119 -12.86 -6.01 -2.24
C THR A 119 -12.11 -6.13 -3.56
N THR A 120 -10.89 -6.67 -3.50
CA THR A 120 -9.97 -6.69 -4.62
C THR A 120 -9.56 -8.13 -4.91
N ALA A 121 -9.66 -8.49 -6.18
CA ALA A 121 -9.11 -9.69 -6.76
C ALA A 121 -7.71 -9.38 -7.32
N HIS A 122 -6.68 -9.95 -6.70
CA HIS A 122 -5.30 -9.84 -7.14
C HIS A 122 -4.90 -11.07 -7.95
N ILE A 123 -4.62 -10.90 -9.22
CA ILE A 123 -4.24 -11.96 -10.15
C ILE A 123 -2.71 -11.95 -10.32
N VAL A 124 -2.12 -13.14 -10.25
CA VAL A 124 -0.68 -13.38 -10.44
C VAL A 124 -0.53 -14.47 -11.48
N HIS A 125 0.07 -14.18 -12.64
CA HIS A 125 -0.02 -15.05 -13.80
C HIS A 125 1.28 -15.18 -14.59
N ILE A 126 1.59 -16.42 -14.99
CA ILE A 126 2.72 -16.81 -15.82
C ILE A 126 2.35 -18.05 -16.63
N GLY A 127 2.52 -18.01 -17.94
CA GLY A 127 2.19 -19.12 -18.84
C GLY A 127 0.86 -18.87 -19.54
N ASP A 128 0.06 -19.92 -19.71
CA ASP A 128 -1.13 -19.90 -20.56
C ASP A 128 -2.38 -20.49 -19.91
N SER A 129 -2.31 -20.93 -18.65
CA SER A 129 -3.51 -21.20 -17.87
C SER A 129 -4.29 -19.90 -17.69
N ARG A 130 -5.62 -19.94 -17.88
CA ARG A 130 -6.44 -18.71 -17.94
C ARG A 130 -7.27 -18.49 -16.70
N ILE A 131 -7.44 -17.23 -16.31
CA ILE A 131 -8.43 -16.79 -15.32
C ILE A 131 -9.43 -15.86 -16.01
N TYR A 132 -10.71 -16.24 -15.94
CA TYR A 132 -11.84 -15.46 -16.39
C TYR A 132 -12.62 -14.89 -15.21
N ARG A 133 -13.18 -13.70 -15.36
CA ARG A 133 -14.23 -13.16 -14.50
C ARG A 133 -15.57 -13.31 -15.20
N TYR A 134 -16.51 -13.98 -14.54
CA TYR A 134 -17.89 -14.07 -14.97
C TYR A 134 -18.77 -13.22 -14.04
N ARG A 135 -19.41 -12.20 -14.62
CA ARG A 135 -20.26 -11.24 -13.91
C ARG A 135 -21.48 -10.91 -14.76
N ASN A 136 -22.68 -11.11 -14.22
CA ASN A 136 -23.95 -10.74 -14.87
C ASN A 136 -24.09 -11.23 -16.33
N GLY A 137 -23.59 -12.43 -16.63
CA GLY A 137 -23.63 -13.02 -17.96
C GLY A 137 -22.50 -12.60 -18.90
N ASP A 138 -21.63 -11.67 -18.51
CA ASP A 138 -20.40 -11.35 -19.22
C ASP A 138 -19.24 -12.20 -18.71
N LEU A 139 -18.40 -12.67 -19.64
CA LEU A 139 -17.22 -13.49 -19.37
C LEU A 139 -15.99 -12.79 -19.94
N GLU A 140 -15.20 -12.20 -19.06
CA GLU A 140 -13.99 -11.46 -19.38
C GLU A 140 -12.76 -12.29 -19.07
N GLN A 141 -11.79 -12.36 -19.97
CA GLN A 141 -10.50 -12.98 -19.70
C GLN A 141 -9.57 -11.94 -19.05
N ILE A 142 -9.11 -12.20 -17.83
CA ILE A 142 -8.26 -11.28 -17.08
C ILE A 142 -6.77 -11.52 -17.39
N THR A 143 -6.38 -12.78 -17.55
CA THR A 143 -4.99 -13.16 -17.84
C THR A 143 -4.66 -13.06 -19.32
N ARG A 144 -3.39 -12.84 -19.65
CA ARG A 144 -2.89 -12.83 -21.02
C ARG A 144 -1.94 -14.00 -21.23
N ASP A 145 -2.27 -14.85 -22.20
CA ASP A 145 -1.46 -16.04 -22.51
C ASP A 145 -0.04 -15.69 -22.97
N HIS A 146 0.94 -16.38 -22.39
CA HIS A 146 2.36 -16.26 -22.70
C HIS A 146 2.80 -17.33 -23.70
N ARG A 147 2.29 -17.29 -24.94
CA ARG A 147 2.63 -18.25 -26.01
C ARG A 147 3.35 -17.59 -27.20
N VAL A 148 4.26 -18.32 -27.86
CA VAL A 148 4.91 -17.92 -29.12
C VAL A 148 4.68 -18.99 -30.19
N TRP A 149 4.26 -18.54 -31.38
CA TRP A 149 4.11 -19.37 -32.57
C TRP A 149 5.43 -19.44 -33.33
N VAL A 150 6.07 -20.61 -33.34
CA VAL A 150 7.33 -20.83 -34.09
C VAL A 150 7.04 -21.35 -35.51
N SER A 151 5.92 -22.05 -35.70
CA SER A 151 5.37 -22.42 -37.01
C SER A 151 3.85 -22.53 -36.93
N ARG A 152 3.17 -22.85 -38.05
CA ARG A 152 1.71 -23.09 -38.07
C ARG A 152 1.26 -24.29 -37.20
N GLU A 153 2.20 -25.11 -36.73
CA GLU A 153 1.94 -26.37 -36.03
C GLU A 153 2.72 -26.51 -34.71
N LYS A 154 3.57 -25.53 -34.35
CA LYS A 154 4.37 -25.58 -33.13
C LYS A 154 4.24 -24.30 -32.31
N GLU A 155 3.64 -24.48 -31.15
CA GLU A 155 3.43 -23.47 -30.11
C GLU A 155 4.31 -23.78 -28.90
N PHE A 156 4.92 -22.76 -28.30
CA PHE A 156 5.73 -22.88 -27.10
C PHE A 156 5.38 -21.78 -26.10
N LEU A 157 5.53 -22.08 -24.81
CA LEU A 157 5.46 -21.08 -23.76
C LEU A 157 6.61 -20.07 -23.90
N SER A 158 6.26 -18.80 -23.95
CA SER A 158 7.21 -17.68 -23.92
C SER A 158 7.74 -17.42 -22.51
N ARG A 159 6.96 -17.80 -21.50
CA ARG A 159 7.26 -17.66 -20.07
C ARG A 159 6.71 -18.87 -19.30
N ALA A 160 7.50 -19.41 -18.39
CA ALA A 160 7.11 -20.49 -17.50
C ALA A 160 7.89 -20.40 -16.18
N VAL A 161 7.30 -20.88 -15.10
CA VAL A 161 8.00 -21.01 -13.82
C VAL A 161 9.05 -22.12 -13.93
N GLY A 162 10.26 -21.83 -13.49
CA GLY A 162 11.42 -22.73 -13.55
C GLY A 162 12.28 -22.57 -14.82
N ALA A 163 11.84 -21.76 -15.80
CA ALA A 163 12.53 -21.59 -17.08
C ALA A 163 13.79 -20.71 -16.98
N ASP A 164 13.71 -19.59 -16.25
CA ASP A 164 14.80 -18.63 -16.06
C ASP A 164 14.97 -18.30 -14.56
N PRO A 165 16.19 -18.08 -14.05
CA PRO A 165 16.41 -17.62 -12.67
C PRO A 165 15.66 -16.33 -12.29
N HIS A 166 15.43 -15.45 -13.26
CA HIS A 166 14.65 -14.23 -13.12
C HIS A 166 13.27 -14.40 -13.76
N ILE A 167 12.23 -14.23 -12.96
CA ILE A 167 10.86 -14.41 -13.40
C ILE A 167 10.16 -13.06 -13.57
N ASP A 168 9.56 -12.87 -14.74
CA ASP A 168 8.69 -11.73 -15.02
C ASP A 168 7.24 -12.17 -14.77
N ILE A 169 6.58 -11.53 -13.81
CA ILE A 169 5.29 -11.94 -13.28
C ILE A 169 4.23 -10.94 -13.72
N ASP A 170 3.23 -11.41 -14.46
CA ASP A 170 2.09 -10.56 -14.77
C ASP A 170 1.21 -10.43 -13.52
N TYR A 171 0.91 -9.19 -13.14
CA TYR A 171 0.11 -8.88 -11.97
C TYR A 171 -1.01 -7.92 -12.36
N HIS A 172 -2.24 -8.29 -12.00
CA HIS A 172 -3.42 -7.46 -12.17
C HIS A 172 -4.17 -7.34 -10.84
N ALA A 173 -4.78 -6.20 -10.58
CA ALA A 173 -5.71 -6.02 -9.48
C ALA A 173 -7.02 -5.51 -10.05
N VAL A 174 -8.12 -6.22 -9.79
CA VAL A 174 -9.45 -5.86 -10.29
C VAL A 174 -10.44 -5.82 -9.12
N ALA A 175 -11.41 -4.91 -9.20
CA ALA A 175 -12.48 -4.85 -8.21
C ALA A 175 -13.33 -6.13 -8.27
N ALA A 176 -13.57 -6.74 -7.11
CA ALA A 176 -14.46 -7.87 -6.93
C ALA A 176 -15.83 -7.38 -6.45
N GLU A 177 -16.90 -8.02 -6.91
CA GLU A 177 -18.28 -7.80 -6.47
C GLU A 177 -18.88 -9.09 -5.89
N GLU A 178 -19.91 -8.96 -5.06
CA GLU A 178 -20.67 -10.12 -4.61
C GLU A 178 -21.27 -10.84 -5.84
N HIS A 179 -21.24 -12.17 -5.81
CA HIS A 179 -21.62 -13.07 -6.89
C HIS A 179 -20.68 -13.11 -8.11
N ASP A 180 -19.55 -12.40 -8.09
CA ASP A 180 -18.48 -12.63 -9.07
C ASP A 180 -18.00 -14.08 -9.02
N SER A 181 -17.85 -14.70 -10.19
CA SER A 181 -17.24 -16.02 -10.34
C SER A 181 -15.93 -15.91 -11.10
N PHE A 182 -14.84 -16.31 -10.46
CA PHE A 182 -13.53 -16.44 -11.09
C PHE A 182 -13.34 -17.89 -11.58
N ILE A 183 -13.14 -18.06 -12.87
CA ILE A 183 -13.01 -19.37 -13.53
C ILE A 183 -11.58 -19.56 -14.03
N PHE A 184 -10.94 -20.62 -13.56
CA PHE A 184 -9.60 -21.03 -13.89
C PHE A 184 -9.68 -22.23 -14.84
N THR A 185 -8.89 -22.22 -15.91
CA THR A 185 -8.85 -23.33 -16.88
C THR A 185 -7.45 -23.56 -17.41
N THR A 186 -7.06 -24.82 -17.55
CA THR A 186 -5.88 -25.24 -18.36
C THR A 186 -6.25 -25.38 -19.84
N ASP A 187 -5.25 -25.51 -20.68
CA ASP A 187 -5.40 -25.55 -22.14
C ASP A 187 -6.22 -26.76 -22.62
N GLY A 188 -6.12 -27.89 -21.91
CA GLY A 188 -6.98 -29.05 -22.09
C GLY A 188 -8.48 -28.78 -21.88
N VAL A 189 -8.86 -27.63 -21.34
CA VAL A 189 -10.26 -27.16 -21.27
C VAL A 189 -10.51 -26.01 -22.26
N HIS A 190 -9.74 -24.94 -22.19
CA HIS A 190 -10.08 -23.70 -22.90
C HIS A 190 -9.72 -23.70 -24.40
N ASP A 191 -8.85 -24.62 -24.86
CA ASP A 191 -8.58 -24.79 -26.30
C ASP A 191 -9.62 -25.69 -27.00
N PHE A 192 -10.39 -26.45 -26.21
CA PHE A 192 -11.44 -27.37 -26.70
C PHE A 192 -12.87 -26.86 -26.49
N LEU A 193 -13.03 -25.68 -25.90
CA LEU A 193 -14.34 -25.05 -25.67
C LEU A 193 -14.40 -23.66 -26.31
N THR A 194 -15.43 -23.40 -27.09
CA THR A 194 -15.69 -22.05 -27.58
C THR A 194 -16.20 -21.14 -26.45
N ARG A 195 -15.96 -19.83 -26.54
CA ARG A 195 -16.51 -18.84 -25.58
C ARG A 195 -18.03 -18.98 -25.40
N ARG A 196 -18.74 -19.36 -26.46
CA ARG A 196 -20.20 -19.60 -26.44
C ARG A 196 -20.57 -20.84 -25.63
N GLU A 197 -19.77 -21.89 -25.67
CA GLU A 197 -19.97 -23.11 -24.87
C GLU A 197 -19.65 -22.86 -23.41
N LEU A 198 -18.54 -22.17 -23.11
CA LEU A 198 -18.19 -21.74 -21.75
C LEU A 198 -19.35 -20.98 -21.10
N LEU A 199 -19.84 -19.93 -21.77
CA LEU A 199 -21.00 -19.15 -21.29
C LEU A 199 -22.25 -20.00 -21.12
N ARG A 200 -22.53 -20.92 -22.04
CA ARG A 200 -23.72 -21.80 -21.95
C ARG A 200 -23.65 -22.68 -20.71
N ILE A 201 -22.50 -23.29 -20.44
CA ILE A 201 -22.28 -24.21 -19.30
C ILE A 201 -22.32 -23.45 -17.97
N LEU A 202 -21.73 -22.26 -17.92
CA LEU A 202 -21.78 -21.37 -16.75
C LEU A 202 -23.23 -20.95 -16.43
N ASN A 203 -23.98 -20.54 -17.46
CA ASN A 203 -25.38 -20.15 -17.30
C ASN A 203 -26.30 -21.32 -16.91
N SER A 204 -26.07 -22.52 -17.45
CA SER A 204 -26.95 -23.69 -17.21
C SER A 204 -26.79 -24.31 -15.83
N HIS A 205 -25.66 -24.07 -15.17
CA HIS A 205 -25.33 -24.60 -13.84
C HIS A 205 -25.25 -23.49 -12.77
N ALA A 206 -25.92 -22.37 -12.99
CA ALA A 206 -26.00 -21.29 -12.01
C ALA A 206 -26.49 -21.82 -10.65
N GLY A 207 -25.65 -21.74 -9.62
CA GLY A 207 -25.94 -22.23 -8.27
C GLY A 207 -25.40 -23.62 -7.92
N ASN A 208 -24.69 -24.31 -8.83
CA ASN A 208 -23.95 -25.53 -8.49
C ASN A 208 -22.55 -25.52 -9.15
N LEU A 209 -21.57 -25.02 -8.41
CA LEU A 209 -20.19 -24.85 -8.91
C LEU A 209 -19.54 -26.19 -9.29
N GLN A 210 -19.77 -27.26 -8.52
CA GLN A 210 -19.18 -28.57 -8.81
C GLN A 210 -19.75 -29.18 -10.10
N ALA A 211 -21.06 -29.10 -10.30
CA ALA A 211 -21.68 -29.56 -11.55
C ALA A 211 -21.17 -28.74 -12.75
N CYS A 212 -20.94 -27.43 -12.56
CA CYS A 212 -20.38 -26.57 -13.58
C CYS A 212 -18.93 -26.97 -13.95
N ALA A 213 -18.05 -27.12 -12.95
CA ALA A 213 -16.67 -27.56 -13.16
C ALA A 213 -16.61 -28.95 -13.81
N ASN A 214 -17.51 -29.86 -13.41
CA ASN A 214 -17.64 -31.17 -14.03
C ASN A 214 -18.00 -31.07 -15.51
N ALA A 215 -19.05 -30.31 -15.84
CA ALA A 215 -19.52 -30.16 -17.21
C ALA A 215 -18.49 -29.49 -18.13
N LEU A 216 -17.71 -28.54 -17.62
CA LEU A 216 -16.62 -27.90 -18.38
C LEU A 216 -15.54 -28.92 -18.79
N VAL A 217 -15.06 -29.74 -17.85
CA VAL A 217 -14.05 -30.76 -18.13
C VAL A 217 -14.61 -31.88 -19.02
N GLU A 218 -15.82 -32.38 -18.73
CA GLU A 218 -16.46 -33.43 -19.55
C GLU A 218 -16.66 -32.98 -21.00
N THR A 219 -17.19 -31.77 -21.21
CA THR A 219 -17.43 -31.27 -22.57
C THR A 219 -16.10 -31.08 -23.33
N ALA A 220 -15.03 -30.66 -22.64
CA ALA A 220 -13.72 -30.55 -23.27
C ALA A 220 -13.15 -31.92 -23.69
N LEU A 221 -13.29 -32.96 -22.84
CA LEU A 221 -12.90 -34.33 -23.16
C LEU A 221 -13.74 -34.92 -24.30
N GLU A 222 -15.06 -34.68 -24.32
CA GLU A 222 -15.96 -35.07 -25.41
C GLU A 222 -15.62 -34.38 -26.74
N ASN A 223 -15.15 -33.13 -26.68
CA ASN A 223 -14.64 -32.38 -27.82
C ASN A 223 -13.26 -32.84 -28.29
N GLY A 224 -12.69 -33.87 -27.66
CA GLY A 224 -11.45 -34.52 -28.09
C GLY A 224 -10.18 -33.97 -27.44
N SER A 225 -10.27 -33.38 -26.25
CA SER A 225 -9.08 -32.95 -25.49
C SER A 225 -8.11 -34.12 -25.28
N SER A 226 -6.87 -33.92 -25.74
CA SER A 226 -5.79 -34.91 -25.64
C SER A 226 -4.81 -34.63 -24.50
N ASP A 227 -5.05 -33.57 -23.73
CA ASP A 227 -4.20 -33.13 -22.61
C ASP A 227 -4.87 -33.36 -21.25
N ASN A 228 -4.18 -33.02 -20.16
CA ASN A 228 -4.78 -32.90 -18.84
C ASN A 228 -5.81 -31.75 -18.86
N ALA A 229 -6.97 -31.99 -18.25
CA ALA A 229 -8.08 -31.05 -18.30
C ALA A 229 -8.48 -30.65 -16.88
N SER A 230 -8.23 -29.38 -16.54
CA SER A 230 -8.49 -28.85 -15.21
C SER A 230 -9.30 -27.57 -15.26
N CYS A 231 -10.31 -27.52 -14.39
CA CYS A 231 -11.12 -26.34 -14.15
C CYS A 231 -11.31 -26.13 -12.64
N GLN A 232 -11.14 -24.89 -12.20
CA GLN A 232 -11.46 -24.45 -10.85
C GLN A 232 -12.36 -23.22 -10.93
N ILE A 233 -13.39 -23.14 -10.10
CA ILE A 233 -14.34 -22.04 -10.04
C ILE A 233 -14.37 -21.55 -8.60
N LEU A 234 -14.27 -20.25 -8.40
CA LEU A 234 -14.34 -19.60 -7.11
C LEU A 234 -15.35 -18.46 -7.19
N GLN A 235 -16.43 -18.57 -6.42
CA GLN A 235 -17.52 -17.60 -6.39
C GLN A 235 -17.46 -16.79 -5.10
N VAL A 236 -17.56 -15.47 -5.24
CA VAL A 236 -17.70 -14.55 -4.13
C VAL A 236 -19.13 -14.61 -3.61
N LEU A 237 -19.36 -15.14 -2.41
CA LEU A 237 -20.68 -15.15 -1.79
C LEU A 237 -20.96 -13.83 -1.08
N LYS A 238 -19.95 -13.35 -0.35
CA LYS A 238 -20.01 -12.13 0.43
C LYS A 238 -18.63 -11.50 0.48
N LEU A 239 -18.53 -10.23 0.15
CA LEU A 239 -17.28 -9.51 0.31
C LEU A 239 -17.12 -9.08 1.77
N ALA A 240 -15.87 -9.03 2.22
CA ALA A 240 -15.57 -8.31 3.44
C ALA A 240 -15.73 -6.82 3.16
N GLN A 241 -16.88 -6.25 3.51
CA GLN A 241 -17.14 -4.83 3.34
C GLN A 241 -17.85 -4.20 4.53
N GLU A 242 -17.18 -3.18 5.05
CA GLU A 242 -17.61 -1.85 4.67
C GLU A 242 -16.72 -1.34 3.52
N THR A 243 -17.28 -1.03 2.36
CA THR A 243 -16.61 -0.34 1.24
C THR A 243 -16.67 1.16 1.44
N GLU A 244 -15.74 1.88 0.84
CA GLU A 244 -15.84 3.34 0.73
C GLU A 244 -17.12 3.73 -0.02
N ALA A 245 -17.42 3.08 -1.15
CA ALA A 245 -18.64 3.30 -1.94
C ALA A 245 -19.96 3.01 -1.19
N ASP A 246 -20.01 2.00 -0.31
CA ASP A 246 -21.24 1.67 0.44
C ASP A 246 -21.46 2.60 1.64
N VAL A 247 -20.37 3.05 2.28
CA VAL A 247 -20.44 4.14 3.25
C VAL A 247 -20.85 5.42 2.52
N LEU A 248 -20.24 5.72 1.38
CA LEU A 248 -20.59 6.86 0.56
C LEU A 248 -22.07 6.84 0.13
N GLN A 249 -22.58 5.71 -0.33
CA GLN A 249 -23.97 5.60 -0.80
C GLN A 249 -25.00 5.64 0.34
N ARG A 250 -24.71 5.03 1.51
CA ARG A 250 -25.61 5.14 2.68
C ARG A 250 -25.63 6.52 3.30
N VAL A 251 -24.51 7.23 3.22
CA VAL A 251 -24.29 8.48 3.94
C VAL A 251 -24.58 9.70 3.03
N SER A 252 -24.45 9.57 1.70
CA SER A 252 -24.86 10.60 0.72
C SER A 252 -26.37 10.82 0.64
N ASP A 253 -27.17 9.79 0.95
CA ASP A 253 -28.63 9.90 1.03
C ASP A 253 -29.12 10.62 2.31
N LEU A 254 -28.23 10.86 3.29
CA LEU A 254 -28.60 11.55 4.52
C LEU A 254 -28.71 13.07 4.29
N PRO A 255 -29.75 13.72 4.81
CA PRO A 255 -29.84 15.17 4.76
C PRO A 255 -28.73 15.80 5.59
N PHE A 256 -28.29 16.99 5.18
CA PHE A 256 -27.42 17.81 5.98
C PHE A 256 -28.12 18.20 7.28
N PRO A 257 -27.39 18.30 8.41
CA PRO A 257 -27.96 18.76 9.66
C PRO A 257 -28.48 20.20 9.53
N PRO A 258 -29.49 20.59 10.33
CA PRO A 258 -29.90 21.99 10.44
C PRO A 258 -28.76 22.82 11.07
N ASP A 259 -28.86 24.14 10.99
CA ASP A 259 -27.93 25.04 11.68
C ASP A 259 -27.90 24.73 13.19
N LEU A 260 -26.74 24.26 13.68
CA LEU A 260 -26.58 23.70 15.02
C LEU A 260 -26.17 24.80 16.01
N GLN A 261 -27.00 24.99 17.04
CA GLN A 261 -26.78 25.98 18.10
C GLN A 261 -26.55 25.31 19.46
N PRO A 262 -25.81 25.94 20.39
CA PRO A 262 -25.66 25.45 21.75
C PRO A 262 -27.00 25.08 22.42
N GLY A 263 -27.07 23.90 23.02
CA GLY A 263 -28.27 23.32 23.65
C GLY A 263 -29.15 22.49 22.70
N MET A 264 -28.93 22.51 21.39
CA MET A 264 -29.64 21.66 20.45
C MET A 264 -29.24 20.19 20.61
N LYS A 265 -30.17 19.28 20.29
CA LYS A 265 -29.97 17.83 20.37
C LYS A 265 -30.13 17.19 19.00
N ILE A 266 -29.14 16.43 18.57
CA ILE A 266 -29.13 15.71 17.29
C ILE A 266 -28.68 14.27 17.55
N ASP A 267 -29.50 13.29 17.17
CA ASP A 267 -29.15 11.86 17.24
C ASP A 267 -28.61 11.31 18.57
N GLY A 268 -28.92 11.98 19.68
CA GLY A 268 -28.44 11.61 21.02
C GLY A 268 -27.25 12.45 21.52
N TYR A 269 -26.79 13.42 20.72
CA TYR A 269 -25.73 14.35 21.06
C TYR A 269 -26.29 15.75 21.35
N GLU A 270 -25.89 16.35 22.47
CA GLU A 270 -26.23 17.74 22.83
C GLU A 270 -25.07 18.66 22.45
N ILE A 271 -25.32 19.65 21.59
CA ILE A 271 -24.32 20.62 21.15
C ILE A 271 -23.99 21.54 22.31
N LEU A 272 -22.73 21.56 22.73
CA LEU A 272 -22.27 22.43 23.82
C LEU A 272 -21.82 23.79 23.30
N ARG A 273 -21.00 23.80 22.24
CA ARG A 273 -20.50 25.01 21.58
C ARG A 273 -19.87 24.69 20.23
N GLU A 274 -19.79 25.69 19.37
CA GLU A 274 -18.94 25.66 18.20
C GLU A 274 -17.46 25.69 18.62
N MET A 275 -16.63 24.89 17.95
CA MET A 275 -15.17 24.88 18.11
C MET A 275 -14.48 25.60 16.96
N HIS A 276 -14.94 25.35 15.73
CA HIS A 276 -14.36 25.93 14.53
C HIS A 276 -15.36 25.88 13.37
N ALA A 277 -15.57 26.99 12.67
CA ALA A 277 -16.21 27.03 11.37
C ALA A 277 -15.18 27.37 10.29
N SER A 278 -15.12 26.52 9.27
CA SER A 278 -14.37 26.76 8.04
C SER A 278 -15.34 26.87 6.87
N LYS A 279 -14.86 27.32 5.70
CA LYS A 279 -15.70 27.31 4.49
C LYS A 279 -16.25 25.91 4.17
N ARG A 280 -15.45 24.87 4.47
CA ARG A 280 -15.69 23.48 4.10
C ARG A 280 -16.48 22.71 5.16
N SER A 281 -16.20 22.88 6.44
CA SER A 281 -16.85 22.13 7.53
C SER A 281 -17.04 22.96 8.79
N GLU A 282 -18.02 22.57 9.60
CA GLU A 282 -18.29 23.13 10.92
C GLU A 282 -18.02 22.05 11.98
N VAL A 283 -17.34 22.43 13.05
CA VAL A 283 -16.87 21.52 14.10
C VAL A 283 -17.44 21.99 15.43
N PHE A 284 -18.16 21.10 16.11
CA PHE A 284 -18.84 21.36 17.36
C PHE A 284 -18.31 20.45 18.47
N LEU A 285 -18.23 20.99 19.68
CA LEU A 285 -18.12 20.20 20.88
C LEU A 285 -19.53 19.77 21.29
N ALA A 286 -19.74 18.47 21.46
CA ALA A 286 -21.02 17.89 21.87
C ALA A 286 -20.85 16.96 23.07
N LEU A 287 -21.97 16.68 23.74
CA LEU A 287 -22.08 15.70 24.82
C LEU A 287 -22.89 14.51 24.32
N ASP A 288 -22.33 13.30 24.37
CA ASP A 288 -23.13 12.07 24.24
C ASP A 288 -24.01 11.96 25.48
N ILE A 289 -25.34 12.08 25.30
CA ILE A 289 -26.30 12.13 26.41
C ILE A 289 -26.35 10.79 27.15
N GLU A 290 -26.02 9.68 26.48
CA GLU A 290 -26.10 8.35 27.07
C GLU A 290 -24.87 8.01 27.90
N SER A 291 -23.66 8.27 27.37
CA SER A 291 -22.42 8.00 28.12
C SER A 291 -22.02 9.14 29.06
N GLY A 292 -22.43 10.37 28.76
CA GLY A 292 -21.94 11.58 29.43
C GLY A 292 -20.58 12.06 28.96
N ASP A 293 -20.01 11.45 27.90
CA ASP A 293 -18.71 11.82 27.38
C ASP A 293 -18.78 13.01 26.41
N LYS A 294 -17.72 13.81 26.39
CA LYS A 294 -17.54 14.85 25.36
C LYS A 294 -17.06 14.22 24.06
N VAL A 295 -17.65 14.65 22.95
CA VAL A 295 -17.30 14.23 21.59
C VAL A 295 -17.16 15.43 20.67
N VAL A 296 -16.46 15.25 19.56
CA VAL A 296 -16.40 16.24 18.48
C VAL A 296 -17.36 15.80 17.39
N LEU A 297 -18.26 16.69 16.99
CA LEU A 297 -19.20 16.49 15.89
C LEU A 297 -18.81 17.42 14.75
N LYS A 298 -18.44 16.86 13.60
CA LYS A 298 -18.07 17.59 12.39
C LYS A 298 -19.19 17.47 11.36
N THR A 299 -19.66 18.58 10.82
CA THR A 299 -20.69 18.62 9.76
C THR A 299 -20.09 19.19 8.47
N PRO A 300 -20.56 18.74 7.30
CA PRO A 300 -20.21 19.41 6.05
C PRO A 300 -20.90 20.78 5.99
N SER A 301 -20.21 21.76 5.40
CA SER A 301 -20.75 23.09 5.19
C SER A 301 -21.85 23.06 4.13
N ILE A 302 -22.96 23.75 4.38
CA ILE A 302 -24.09 23.86 3.43
C ILE A 302 -23.67 24.46 2.07
N ASN A 303 -22.56 25.20 2.02
CA ASN A 303 -22.02 25.78 0.81
C ASN A 303 -21.46 24.75 -0.19
N TYR A 304 -21.20 23.52 0.27
CA TYR A 304 -20.62 22.43 -0.53
C TYR A 304 -21.60 21.26 -0.69
N ARG A 305 -22.91 21.50 -0.55
CA ARG A 305 -23.94 20.47 -0.64
C ARG A 305 -24.01 19.78 -2.00
N ASP A 306 -23.68 20.51 -3.06
CA ASP A 306 -23.74 20.03 -4.45
C ASP A 306 -22.35 19.63 -5.00
N ASP A 307 -21.31 19.67 -4.15
CA ASP A 307 -19.93 19.35 -4.51
C ASP A 307 -19.64 17.87 -4.16
N ALA A 308 -19.71 17.02 -5.18
CA ALA A 308 -19.56 15.57 -5.02
C ALA A 308 -18.15 15.18 -4.54
N ASP A 309 -17.11 15.84 -5.07
CA ASP A 309 -15.71 15.56 -4.73
C ASP A 309 -15.41 15.94 -3.28
N TYR A 310 -15.95 17.08 -2.81
CA TYR A 310 -15.87 17.46 -1.41
C TYR A 310 -16.59 16.47 -0.48
N LEU A 311 -17.80 16.08 -0.85
CA LEU A 311 -18.60 15.13 -0.08
C LEU A 311 -17.90 13.77 0.00
N GLU A 312 -17.32 13.30 -1.10
CA GLU A 312 -16.51 12.08 -1.13
C GLU A 312 -15.34 12.17 -0.15
N GLY A 313 -14.56 13.25 -0.17
CA GLY A 313 -13.48 13.47 0.79
C GLY A 313 -13.93 13.51 2.25
N PHE A 314 -15.11 14.09 2.53
CA PHE A 314 -15.70 14.11 3.89
C PHE A 314 -16.08 12.70 4.39
N LEU A 315 -16.58 11.86 3.48
CA LEU A 315 -17.00 10.49 3.76
C LEU A 315 -15.80 9.55 3.88
N HIS A 316 -14.79 9.79 3.04
CA HIS A 316 -13.51 9.11 3.10
C HIS A 316 -12.81 9.28 4.45
N GLU A 317 -12.87 10.48 5.03
CA GLU A 317 -12.30 10.75 6.36
C GLU A 317 -12.87 9.81 7.44
N GLU A 318 -14.19 9.62 7.46
CA GLU A 318 -14.86 8.69 8.39
C GLU A 318 -14.45 7.25 8.09
N TRP A 319 -14.45 6.87 6.82
CA TRP A 319 -14.09 5.52 6.37
C TRP A 319 -12.68 5.14 6.80
N VAL A 320 -11.69 6.02 6.58
CA VAL A 320 -10.31 5.81 6.99
C VAL A 320 -10.22 5.74 8.51
N GLY A 321 -10.76 6.74 9.20
CA GLY A 321 -10.60 6.87 10.65
C GLY A 321 -11.26 5.75 11.47
N ARG A 322 -12.31 5.09 10.95
CA ARG A 322 -12.93 3.92 11.60
C ARG A 322 -12.07 2.64 11.53
N ARG A 323 -11.13 2.55 10.59
CA ARG A 323 -10.30 1.36 10.36
C ARG A 323 -9.01 1.34 11.18
N ILE A 324 -8.67 2.47 11.79
CA ILE A 324 -7.38 2.63 12.46
C ILE A 324 -7.56 2.78 13.96
N HIS A 325 -6.90 1.91 14.71
CA HIS A 325 -6.85 1.97 16.16
C HIS A 325 -5.41 2.15 16.61
N ASN A 326 -5.06 3.39 16.97
CA ASN A 326 -3.74 3.74 17.48
C ASN A 326 -3.85 4.91 18.47
N ALA A 327 -3.01 4.92 19.51
CA ALA A 327 -3.01 5.99 20.51
C ALA A 327 -2.73 7.38 19.91
N HIS A 328 -1.92 7.42 18.85
CA HIS A 328 -1.47 8.65 18.18
C HIS A 328 -2.28 9.04 16.93
N ILE A 329 -3.46 8.44 16.76
CA ILE A 329 -4.41 8.77 15.70
C ILE A 329 -5.74 9.09 16.37
N LEU A 330 -6.42 10.14 15.90
CA LEU A 330 -7.74 10.50 16.39
C LEU A 330 -8.73 9.37 16.15
N ARG A 331 -9.41 8.95 17.20
CA ARG A 331 -10.42 7.90 17.10
C ARG A 331 -11.73 8.46 16.57
N ILE A 332 -12.14 7.99 15.40
CA ILE A 332 -13.50 8.19 14.87
C ILE A 332 -14.45 7.21 15.57
N LEU A 333 -15.62 7.71 15.95
CA LEU A 333 -16.66 6.97 16.67
C LEU A 333 -17.83 6.66 15.75
N GLU A 334 -18.41 5.47 15.90
CA GLU A 334 -19.60 5.07 15.17
C GLU A 334 -20.87 5.63 15.86
N PRO A 335 -21.70 6.43 15.16
CA PRO A 335 -22.93 6.96 15.74
C PRO A 335 -23.96 5.84 15.91
N LYS A 336 -24.65 5.82 17.06
CA LYS A 336 -25.68 4.80 17.37
C LYS A 336 -26.95 4.96 16.51
N LYS A 337 -27.27 6.20 16.13
CA LYS A 337 -28.37 6.58 15.24
C LYS A 337 -27.86 7.67 14.33
N ARG A 338 -28.26 7.66 13.06
CA ARG A 338 -27.81 8.65 12.08
C ARG A 338 -28.96 9.04 11.17
N HIS A 339 -29.54 10.22 11.41
CA HIS A 339 -30.55 10.82 10.55
C HIS A 339 -29.97 11.95 9.69
N PHE A 340 -28.76 12.41 9.98
CA PHE A 340 -28.09 13.50 9.30
C PHE A 340 -26.64 13.17 8.96
N LEU A 341 -26.09 13.90 7.99
CA LEU A 341 -24.69 13.80 7.60
C LEU A 341 -23.76 14.53 8.58
N TYR A 342 -23.02 13.77 9.40
CA TYR A 342 -21.98 14.29 10.30
C TYR A 342 -20.98 13.17 10.67
N ASN A 343 -19.76 13.53 11.06
CA ASN A 343 -18.75 12.62 11.60
C ASN A 343 -18.60 12.86 13.10
N ILE A 344 -18.36 11.79 13.87
CA ILE A 344 -18.10 11.88 15.30
C ILE A 344 -16.70 11.37 15.60
N ALA A 345 -15.96 12.11 16.40
CA ALA A 345 -14.65 11.73 16.91
C ALA A 345 -14.57 11.92 18.42
N GLU A 346 -13.58 11.28 19.04
CA GLU A 346 -13.25 11.55 20.43
C GLU A 346 -12.86 13.02 20.64
N TYR A 347 -13.25 13.59 21.79
CA TYR A 347 -12.78 14.93 22.16
C TYR A 347 -11.38 14.86 22.75
N VAL A 348 -10.46 15.62 22.16
CA VAL A 348 -9.08 15.78 22.64
C VAL A 348 -8.97 17.14 23.33
N GLU A 349 -8.81 17.13 24.64
CA GLU A 349 -8.60 18.35 25.42
C GLU A 349 -7.14 18.78 25.36
N GLY A 350 -6.85 19.85 24.63
CA GLY A 350 -5.50 20.33 24.36
C GLY A 350 -5.45 21.41 23.28
N HIS A 351 -4.35 21.49 22.55
CA HIS A 351 -4.12 22.48 21.49
C HIS A 351 -3.44 21.83 20.26
N SER A 352 -3.52 22.48 19.09
CA SER A 352 -2.72 22.03 17.94
C SER A 352 -1.23 22.31 18.14
N LEU A 353 -0.38 21.55 17.46
CA LEU A 353 1.06 21.83 17.40
C LEU A 353 1.30 23.19 16.73
N GLY A 354 0.47 23.59 15.76
CA GLY A 354 0.55 24.93 15.16
C GLY A 354 0.32 26.05 16.18
N GLN A 355 -0.66 25.90 17.07
CA GLN A 355 -0.89 26.83 18.17
C GLN A 355 0.26 26.79 19.18
N TRP A 356 0.73 25.59 19.53
CA TRP A 356 1.88 25.42 20.42
C TRP A 356 3.12 26.10 19.87
N ILE A 357 3.43 25.91 18.59
CA ILE A 357 4.54 26.58 17.91
C ILE A 357 4.32 28.07 18.07
N LYS A 358 3.18 28.66 17.66
CA LYS A 358 2.93 30.11 17.75
C LYS A 358 3.16 30.69 19.15
N ASP A 359 2.66 30.03 20.18
CA ASP A 359 2.67 30.53 21.57
C ASP A 359 4.02 30.36 22.28
N ASN A 360 4.88 29.45 21.79
CA ASN A 360 6.15 29.13 22.41
C ASN A 360 7.35 29.60 21.57
N GLY A 361 8.52 29.67 22.21
CA GLY A 361 9.79 29.82 21.52
C GLY A 361 10.17 28.56 20.72
N PRO A 362 11.35 28.53 20.08
CA PRO A 362 11.89 27.30 19.50
C PRO A 362 11.91 26.18 20.55
N ALA A 363 11.44 25.00 20.17
CA ALA A 363 11.46 23.81 21.00
C ALA A 363 12.91 23.39 21.29
N ASP A 364 13.15 22.82 22.47
CA ASP A 364 14.40 22.11 22.70
C ASP A 364 14.42 20.77 21.93
N LEU A 365 15.63 20.21 21.81
CA LEU A 365 15.84 18.98 21.06
C LEU A 365 15.17 17.76 21.72
N HIS A 366 15.02 17.75 23.05
CA HIS A 366 14.39 16.64 23.76
C HIS A 366 12.88 16.62 23.47
N GLN A 367 12.21 17.76 23.64
CA GLN A 367 10.79 17.93 23.34
C GLN A 367 10.48 17.64 21.87
N THR A 368 11.35 18.11 20.95
CA THR A 368 11.22 17.83 19.52
C THR A 368 11.26 16.32 19.24
N ARG A 369 12.19 15.59 19.87
CA ARG A 369 12.29 14.13 19.73
C ARG A 369 11.07 13.40 20.29
N THR A 370 10.61 13.79 21.48
CA THR A 370 9.43 13.18 22.10
C THR A 370 8.17 13.35 21.24
N LEU A 371 7.99 14.53 20.63
CA LEU A 371 6.88 14.75 19.71
C LEU A 371 7.09 14.01 18.38
N ALA A 372 8.32 13.99 17.84
CA ALA A 372 8.66 13.26 16.64
C ALA A 372 8.37 11.76 16.76
N GLU A 373 8.72 11.13 17.87
CA GLU A 373 8.46 9.72 18.13
C GLU A 373 6.95 9.41 18.04
N GLN A 374 6.12 10.22 18.69
CA GLN A 374 4.67 10.02 18.70
C GLN A 374 4.04 10.26 17.31
N ILE A 375 4.47 11.29 16.58
CA ILE A 375 4.05 11.56 15.20
C ILE A 375 4.42 10.38 14.30
N ILE A 376 5.67 9.89 14.39
CA ILE A 376 6.16 8.75 13.62
C ILE A 376 5.39 7.48 13.97
N ASN A 377 5.04 7.26 15.23
CA ASN A 377 4.23 6.11 15.65
C ASN A 377 2.82 6.14 15.04
N GLY A 378 2.19 7.32 14.97
CA GLY A 378 0.93 7.54 14.26
C GLY A 378 1.08 7.24 12.76
N LEU A 379 2.03 7.87 12.08
CA LEU A 379 2.27 7.64 10.64
C LEU A 379 2.59 6.18 10.33
N ARG A 380 3.37 5.50 11.17
CA ARG A 380 3.65 4.06 11.00
C ARG A 380 2.39 3.21 11.10
N ALA A 381 1.39 3.62 11.88
CA ALA A 381 0.11 2.91 11.93
C ALA A 381 -0.65 3.04 10.61
N LEU A 382 -0.66 4.24 10.00
CA LEU A 382 -1.20 4.46 8.65
C LEU A 382 -0.43 3.65 7.60
N HIS A 383 0.90 3.77 7.58
CA HIS A 383 1.76 3.14 6.58
C HIS A 383 1.67 1.60 6.60
N ARG A 384 1.44 0.99 7.78
CA ARG A 384 1.20 -0.47 7.90
C ARG A 384 -0.06 -0.93 7.18
N MET A 385 -1.02 -0.03 6.99
CA MET A 385 -2.27 -0.26 6.28
C MET A 385 -2.21 0.28 4.83
N GLU A 386 -1.00 0.62 4.35
CA GLU A 386 -0.76 1.24 3.04
C GLU A 386 -1.52 2.56 2.84
N MET A 387 -1.76 3.28 3.94
CA MET A 387 -2.36 4.60 3.97
C MET A 387 -1.28 5.66 4.14
N PHE A 388 -1.26 6.70 3.31
CA PHE A 388 -0.33 7.84 3.42
C PHE A 388 -1.10 9.10 3.81
N HIS A 389 -0.58 9.92 4.74
CA HIS A 389 -1.31 11.05 5.30
C HIS A 389 -1.49 12.21 4.31
N GLN A 390 -0.42 12.58 3.60
CA GLN A 390 -0.34 13.60 2.55
C GLN A 390 -0.62 15.06 2.92
N ASP A 391 -1.45 15.34 3.93
CA ASP A 391 -1.72 16.68 4.45
C ASP A 391 -1.21 16.87 5.90
N LEU A 392 0.01 16.41 6.17
CA LEU A 392 0.60 16.57 7.49
C LEU A 392 1.14 18.00 7.67
N LYS A 393 0.56 18.72 8.63
CA LYS A 393 0.96 20.08 9.04
C LYS A 393 0.77 20.27 10.55
N PRO A 394 1.37 21.29 11.19
CA PRO A 394 1.25 21.50 12.62
C PRO A 394 -0.20 21.66 13.12
N ASP A 395 -1.10 22.19 12.28
CA ASP A 395 -2.52 22.32 12.63
C ASP A 395 -3.27 20.97 12.65
N ASN A 396 -2.75 19.96 11.94
CA ASN A 396 -3.30 18.60 11.89
C ASN A 396 -2.68 17.64 12.94
N ILE A 397 -2.01 18.22 13.94
CA ILE A 397 -1.38 17.48 15.04
C ILE A 397 -1.91 18.09 16.35
N LEU A 398 -2.70 17.34 17.11
CA LEU A 398 -3.17 17.75 18.43
C LEU A 398 -2.23 17.24 19.51
N ILE A 399 -2.02 18.05 20.54
CA ILE A 399 -1.30 17.70 21.77
C ILE A 399 -2.30 17.83 22.91
N ASP A 400 -2.60 16.72 23.58
CA ASP A 400 -3.49 16.73 24.75
C ASP A 400 -2.78 17.30 26.00
N ASN A 401 -3.55 17.54 27.06
CA ASN A 401 -3.03 18.05 28.34
C ASN A 401 -1.98 17.14 29.02
N HIS A 402 -1.84 15.88 28.57
CA HIS A 402 -0.84 14.93 29.04
C HIS A 402 0.40 14.86 28.14
N GLY A 403 0.45 15.63 27.05
CA GLY A 403 1.53 15.62 26.06
C GLY A 403 1.41 14.50 25.03
N THR A 404 0.26 13.82 24.93
CA THR A 404 0.00 12.81 23.91
C THR A 404 -0.31 13.49 22.58
N VAL A 405 0.40 13.10 21.53
CA VAL A 405 0.12 13.54 20.17
C VAL A 405 -0.98 12.70 19.55
N LYS A 406 -1.93 13.34 18.85
CA LYS A 406 -2.89 12.70 17.97
C LYS A 406 -2.91 13.38 16.60
N LEU A 407 -2.70 12.57 15.55
CA LEU A 407 -2.90 13.00 14.17
C LEU A 407 -4.39 13.10 13.86
N ILE A 408 -4.79 14.18 13.20
CA ILE A 408 -6.17 14.48 12.79
C ILE A 408 -6.25 14.74 11.28
N ASP A 409 -7.47 14.87 10.77
CA ASP A 409 -7.77 15.25 9.38
C ASP A 409 -7.35 14.21 8.34
N PHE A 410 -8.20 13.21 8.13
CA PHE A 410 -7.97 12.07 7.26
C PHE A 410 -8.49 12.24 5.83
N GLY A 411 -9.07 13.40 5.51
CA GLY A 411 -9.75 13.63 4.21
C GLY A 411 -8.82 13.62 2.99
N SER A 412 -7.50 13.67 3.20
CA SER A 412 -6.48 13.57 2.12
C SER A 412 -5.67 12.28 2.18
N ILE A 413 -6.08 11.30 3.01
CA ILE A 413 -5.36 10.03 3.11
C ILE A 413 -5.54 9.23 1.82
N ARG A 414 -4.45 8.71 1.26
CA ARG A 414 -4.49 7.83 0.09
C ARG A 414 -4.25 6.38 0.48
N VAL A 415 -5.00 5.47 -0.11
CA VAL A 415 -4.85 4.01 0.05
C VAL A 415 -4.15 3.44 -1.18
N ALA A 416 -2.98 2.82 -1.01
CA ALA A 416 -2.13 2.38 -2.13
C ALA A 416 -2.78 1.32 -3.06
N GLY A 417 -3.90 0.70 -2.64
CA GLY A 417 -4.62 -0.33 -3.39
C GLY A 417 -5.94 0.11 -4.04
N MET A 418 -6.37 1.37 -3.86
CA MET A 418 -7.64 1.88 -4.40
C MET A 418 -7.44 2.90 -5.53
N ASP A 419 -6.28 3.57 -5.63
CA ASP A 419 -6.12 4.69 -6.55
C ASP A 419 -5.04 4.48 -7.63
N GLU A 420 -5.50 4.04 -8.81
CA GLU A 420 -5.02 4.49 -10.13
C GLU A 420 -5.75 5.78 -10.58
N ILE A 421 -6.69 6.31 -9.78
CA ILE A 421 -7.37 7.57 -10.06
C ILE A 421 -6.56 8.70 -9.43
N ASP A 422 -6.08 9.61 -10.28
CA ASP A 422 -5.38 10.84 -9.91
C ASP A 422 -6.20 11.65 -8.89
N SER A 423 -5.91 11.49 -7.59
CA SER A 423 -6.16 12.56 -6.65
C SER A 423 -5.08 13.62 -6.89
N GLU A 424 -5.35 14.50 -7.86
CA GLU A 424 -4.65 15.78 -7.94
C GLU A 424 -4.76 16.41 -6.55
N ILE A 425 -3.62 16.78 -5.96
CA ILE A 425 -3.64 17.63 -4.77
C ILE A 425 -4.42 18.87 -5.17
N ASP A 426 -5.57 19.04 -4.55
CA ASP A 426 -6.46 20.17 -4.79
C ASP A 426 -5.63 21.46 -4.76
N HIS A 427 -5.33 21.98 -5.95
CA HIS A 427 -4.50 23.16 -6.14
C HIS A 427 -5.16 24.42 -5.55
N THR A 428 -6.34 24.29 -4.94
CA THR A 428 -7.01 25.33 -4.13
C THR A 428 -6.67 25.27 -2.64
N ALA A 429 -5.78 24.36 -2.20
CA ALA A 429 -5.32 24.30 -0.81
C ALA A 429 -4.74 25.64 -0.33
N PRO A 430 -5.02 26.07 0.92
CA PRO A 430 -4.49 27.33 1.47
C PRO A 430 -2.97 27.37 1.41
N GLN A 431 -2.38 28.55 1.17
CA GLN A 431 -0.94 28.72 1.02
C GLN A 431 -0.11 28.07 2.15
N GLY A 432 -0.57 28.14 3.40
CA GLY A 432 0.11 27.54 4.56
C GLY A 432 0.09 26.01 4.62
N THR A 433 -0.82 25.34 3.89
CA THR A 433 -0.79 23.88 3.73
C THR A 433 0.35 23.45 2.80
N LEU A 434 0.59 24.23 1.74
CA LEU A 434 1.59 23.91 0.72
C LEU A 434 3.04 23.98 1.25
N ASP A 435 3.28 24.70 2.33
CA ASP A 435 4.62 24.86 2.94
C ASP A 435 5.18 23.54 3.52
N TYR A 436 4.30 22.59 3.88
CA TYR A 436 4.66 21.28 4.43
C TYR A 436 4.59 20.15 3.40
N ALA A 437 4.00 20.41 2.24
CA ALA A 437 3.82 19.40 1.19
C ALA A 437 5.14 19.08 0.48
N ALA A 438 5.34 17.80 0.19
CA ALA A 438 6.54 17.35 -0.53
C ALA A 438 6.53 17.84 -2.00
N PRO A 439 7.70 18.14 -2.61
CA PRO A 439 7.76 18.66 -3.99
C PRO A 439 7.17 17.73 -5.05
N GLU A 440 7.19 16.41 -4.86
CA GLU A 440 6.53 15.44 -5.73
C GLU A 440 5.01 15.49 -5.63
N CYS A 441 4.48 15.68 -4.43
CA CYS A 441 3.07 15.87 -4.16
C CYS A 441 2.55 17.13 -4.89
N LEU A 442 3.28 18.25 -4.78
CA LEU A 442 2.95 19.49 -5.49
C LEU A 442 3.01 19.40 -7.03
N ARG A 443 3.64 18.34 -7.57
CA ARG A 443 3.72 18.06 -9.01
C ARG A 443 2.66 17.07 -9.49
N GLY A 444 1.78 16.61 -8.61
CA GLY A 444 0.81 15.56 -8.91
C GLY A 444 1.46 14.18 -9.10
N GLU A 445 2.71 13.99 -8.65
CA GLU A 445 3.31 12.65 -8.66
C GLU A 445 2.81 11.82 -7.47
N ALA A 446 2.96 10.50 -7.55
CA ALA A 446 2.55 9.60 -6.50
C ALA A 446 3.23 9.92 -5.16
N CYS A 447 2.45 10.45 -4.21
CA CYS A 447 2.86 10.60 -2.83
C CYS A 447 3.01 9.22 -2.17
N THR A 448 4.04 9.07 -1.35
CA THR A 448 4.37 7.81 -0.66
C THR A 448 4.77 8.08 0.78
N HIS A 449 5.22 7.06 1.51
CA HIS A 449 5.83 7.22 2.84
C HIS A 449 6.96 8.27 2.86
N ALA A 450 7.70 8.45 1.75
CA ALA A 450 8.76 9.45 1.64
C ALA A 450 8.21 10.89 1.64
N SER A 451 6.96 11.08 1.23
CA SER A 451 6.27 12.37 1.22
C SER A 451 5.84 12.75 2.63
N ASP A 452 5.24 11.83 3.39
CA ASP A 452 4.92 12.06 4.82
C ASP A 452 6.20 12.34 5.64
N LEU A 453 7.29 11.62 5.36
CA LEU A 453 8.60 11.88 5.97
C LEU A 453 9.09 13.31 5.72
N TYR A 454 8.92 13.83 4.50
CA TYR A 454 9.30 15.20 4.18
C TYR A 454 8.51 16.18 5.06
N SER A 455 7.18 16.00 5.16
CA SER A 455 6.32 16.87 5.97
C SER A 455 6.73 16.82 7.45
N VAL A 456 7.02 15.65 8.01
CA VAL A 456 7.57 15.53 9.37
C VAL A 456 8.90 16.30 9.47
N GLY A 457 9.81 16.15 8.52
CA GLY A 457 11.08 16.87 8.50
C GLY A 457 10.90 18.39 8.52
N VAL A 458 9.94 18.92 7.75
CA VAL A 458 9.61 20.35 7.75
C VAL A 458 9.06 20.79 9.11
N ILE A 459 8.13 20.03 9.69
CA ILE A 459 7.53 20.32 11.00
C ILE A 459 8.58 20.36 12.10
N LEU A 460 9.47 19.35 12.17
CA LEU A 460 10.52 19.30 13.19
C LEU A 460 11.54 20.41 13.01
N TYR A 461 11.87 20.76 11.75
CA TYR A 461 12.71 21.92 11.46
C TYR A 461 12.08 23.21 11.98
N GLU A 462 10.79 23.42 11.74
CA GLU A 462 10.06 24.60 12.21
C GLU A 462 9.99 24.65 13.73
N MET A 463 9.71 23.53 14.40
CA MET A 463 9.72 23.46 15.86
C MET A 463 11.06 23.94 16.46
N LEU A 464 12.18 23.51 15.87
CA LEU A 464 13.52 23.81 16.37
C LEU A 464 14.02 25.22 16.04
N THR A 465 13.44 25.88 15.02
CA THR A 465 14.01 27.11 14.45
C THR A 465 13.02 28.26 14.28
N LYS A 466 11.71 27.99 14.32
CA LYS A 466 10.61 28.92 14.00
C LYS A 466 10.71 29.48 12.57
N LYS A 467 11.34 28.71 11.69
CA LYS A 467 11.59 29.01 10.28
C LYS A 467 11.32 27.76 9.44
N LEU A 468 11.10 27.94 8.14
CA LEU A 468 10.99 26.83 7.19
C LEU A 468 12.36 26.50 6.55
N PRO A 469 12.62 25.24 6.17
CA PRO A 469 13.92 24.81 5.63
C PRO A 469 14.33 25.49 4.32
N TYR A 470 13.36 26.08 3.61
CA TYR A 470 13.56 26.77 2.33
C TYR A 470 13.20 28.28 2.38
N GLY A 471 12.80 28.80 3.55
CA GLY A 471 12.40 30.20 3.78
C GLY A 471 10.92 30.49 3.52
N GLU A 472 10.44 31.63 4.04
CA GLU A 472 9.06 32.12 3.88
C GLU A 472 8.98 33.06 2.66
N SER A 473 8.61 32.54 1.48
CA SER A 473 8.11 33.29 0.31
C SER A 473 7.90 32.32 -0.85
N ASP A 474 6.63 32.14 -1.21
CA ASP A 474 6.07 31.25 -2.23
C ASP A 474 6.17 29.77 -1.83
N ALA A 475 5.01 29.09 -1.74
CA ALA A 475 4.90 27.63 -1.67
C ALA A 475 5.97 26.97 -2.55
N PRO A 476 6.55 25.81 -2.19
CA PRO A 476 7.68 25.21 -2.89
C PRO A 476 7.40 25.14 -4.39
N ASN A 477 7.86 26.15 -5.13
CA ASN A 477 7.51 26.24 -6.54
C ASN A 477 8.22 25.07 -7.20
N PRO A 478 7.51 24.15 -7.86
CA PRO A 478 8.12 22.94 -8.43
C PRO A 478 9.19 23.25 -9.48
N LYS A 479 9.27 24.51 -9.95
CA LYS A 479 10.26 25.02 -10.90
C LYS A 479 11.42 25.79 -10.26
N LYS A 480 11.40 26.06 -8.95
CA LYS A 480 12.43 26.85 -8.24
C LYS A 480 13.40 25.91 -7.53
N ARG A 481 14.70 26.21 -7.62
CA ARG A 481 15.75 25.44 -6.96
C ARG A 481 15.66 25.63 -5.44
N LEU A 482 15.18 24.60 -4.74
CA LEU A 482 15.12 24.55 -3.27
C LEU A 482 16.53 24.37 -2.71
N ASN A 483 17.02 25.36 -1.96
CA ASN A 483 18.31 25.30 -1.28
C ASN A 483 18.07 25.22 0.23
N TYR A 484 18.49 24.10 0.84
CA TYR A 484 18.32 23.88 2.27
C TYR A 484 19.08 24.94 3.07
N ARG A 485 18.41 25.48 4.10
CA ARG A 485 19.00 26.39 5.08
C ARG A 485 19.31 25.62 6.35
N PRO A 486 20.59 25.47 6.75
CA PRO A 486 20.94 24.73 7.96
C PRO A 486 20.19 25.25 9.19
N ALA A 487 19.50 24.36 9.92
CA ALA A 487 18.76 24.68 11.13
C ALA A 487 19.68 25.32 12.20
N ARG A 488 20.95 24.87 12.23
CA ARG A 488 22.03 25.42 13.07
C ARG A 488 22.36 26.89 12.84
N HIS A 489 21.99 27.45 11.68
CA HIS A 489 22.12 28.89 11.45
C HIS A 489 21.15 29.65 12.36
N TYR A 490 19.94 29.15 12.53
CA TYR A 490 18.90 29.77 13.34
C TYR A 490 19.02 29.38 14.83
N ASN A 491 19.42 28.14 15.11
CA ASN A 491 19.62 27.64 16.47
C ASN A 491 20.96 26.89 16.58
N PRO A 492 22.05 27.55 17.04
CA PRO A 492 23.38 26.94 17.16
C PRO A 492 23.47 25.76 18.13
N GLU A 493 22.47 25.55 19.00
CA GLU A 493 22.44 24.41 19.93
C GLU A 493 22.13 23.08 19.21
N ILE A 494 21.64 23.13 17.96
CA ILE A 494 21.35 21.95 17.16
C ILE A 494 22.66 21.25 16.74
N PRO A 495 22.87 19.98 17.14
CA PRO A 495 24.05 19.22 16.73
C PRO A 495 24.12 19.03 15.22
N THR A 496 25.34 18.94 14.67
CA THR A 496 25.55 18.85 13.21
C THR A 496 24.85 17.65 12.59
N TRP A 497 24.81 16.55 13.33
CA TRP A 497 24.18 15.33 12.88
C TRP A 497 22.65 15.41 12.87
N VAL A 498 22.03 16.18 13.78
CA VAL A 498 20.58 16.44 13.76
C VAL A 498 20.23 17.32 12.56
N ASP A 499 21.02 18.36 12.29
CA ASP A 499 20.84 19.21 11.11
C ASP A 499 20.98 18.41 9.80
N GLY A 500 21.95 17.49 9.72
CA GLY A 500 22.09 16.58 8.58
C GLY A 500 20.94 15.58 8.43
N ALA A 501 20.37 15.10 9.55
CA ALA A 501 19.18 14.26 9.53
C ALA A 501 17.96 15.04 8.99
N LEU A 502 17.76 16.29 9.44
CA LEU A 502 16.73 17.18 8.92
C LEU A 502 16.93 17.45 7.42
N GLU A 503 18.16 17.79 6.99
CA GLU A 503 18.51 18.02 5.58
C GLU A 503 18.18 16.81 4.70
N LYS A 504 18.53 15.60 5.15
CA LYS A 504 18.22 14.35 4.43
C LYS A 504 16.72 14.10 4.38
N ALA A 505 15.97 14.32 5.47
CA ALA A 505 14.53 14.12 5.52
C ALA A 505 13.77 15.05 4.58
N VAL A 506 14.18 16.33 4.50
CA VAL A 506 13.52 17.32 3.64
C VAL A 506 14.10 17.37 2.21
N HIS A 507 14.99 16.46 1.82
CA HIS A 507 15.63 16.54 0.51
C HIS A 507 14.58 16.56 -0.64
N PRO A 508 14.66 17.45 -1.66
CA PRO A 508 13.61 17.59 -2.67
C PRO A 508 13.32 16.33 -3.50
N GLN A 509 14.35 15.49 -3.73
CA GLN A 509 14.22 14.19 -4.39
C GLN A 509 13.89 13.09 -3.37
N PRO A 510 12.76 12.36 -3.52
CA PRO A 510 12.36 11.30 -2.59
C PRO A 510 13.40 10.20 -2.40
N ALA A 511 14.07 9.78 -3.48
CA ALA A 511 15.09 8.73 -3.45
C ALA A 511 16.33 9.06 -2.59
N LYS A 512 16.53 10.33 -2.24
CA LYS A 512 17.63 10.77 -1.37
C LYS A 512 17.21 10.96 0.09
N ARG A 513 15.92 10.79 0.40
CA ARG A 513 15.41 10.78 1.76
C ARG A 513 15.63 9.42 2.41
N TYR A 514 15.27 9.31 3.69
CA TYR A 514 15.23 8.04 4.40
C TYR A 514 14.21 7.09 3.77
N GLN A 515 14.56 5.80 3.69
CA GLN A 515 13.64 4.76 3.17
C GLN A 515 12.64 4.28 4.24
N SER A 516 12.88 4.64 5.51
CA SER A 516 11.98 4.32 6.62
C SER A 516 11.96 5.44 7.65
N LEU A 517 10.79 5.70 8.24
CA LEU A 517 10.65 6.65 9.35
C LEU A 517 11.53 6.27 10.56
N SER A 518 11.77 4.98 10.77
CA SER A 518 12.65 4.48 11.85
C SER A 518 14.12 4.87 11.66
N GLU A 519 14.61 4.91 10.41
CA GLU A 519 16.00 5.34 10.14
C GLU A 519 16.15 6.85 10.43
N PHE A 520 15.13 7.65 10.08
CA PHE A 520 15.09 9.06 10.42
C PHE A 520 15.03 9.30 11.93
N GLN A 521 14.14 8.60 12.64
CA GLN A 521 14.04 8.67 14.09
C GLN A 521 15.38 8.31 14.77
N TYR A 522 16.02 7.24 14.31
CA TYR A 522 17.30 6.81 14.83
C TYR A 522 18.37 7.91 14.68
N ASP A 523 18.47 8.53 13.51
CA ASP A 523 19.42 9.62 13.22
C ASP A 523 19.05 10.95 13.91
N LEU A 524 17.84 11.12 14.44
CA LEU A 524 17.49 12.23 15.32
C LEU A 524 17.95 12.01 16.77
N GLU A 525 18.05 10.75 17.21
CA GLU A 525 18.43 10.36 18.57
C GLU A 525 19.92 10.03 18.72
N HIS A 526 20.56 9.52 17.66
CA HIS A 526 21.92 9.01 17.67
C HIS A 526 22.83 9.78 16.71
N PRO A 527 24.07 10.14 17.12
CA PRO A 527 25.01 10.78 16.22
C PRO A 527 25.35 9.90 15.02
N ASN A 528 25.10 10.42 13.82
CA ASN A 528 25.51 9.78 12.57
C ASN A 528 26.83 10.41 12.05
N PRO A 529 27.95 9.65 12.00
CA PRO A 529 29.23 10.16 11.53
C PRO A 529 29.21 10.65 10.08
N ALA A 530 28.29 10.15 9.25
CA ALA A 530 28.16 10.57 7.86
C ALA A 530 27.66 12.02 7.71
N PHE A 531 26.95 12.54 8.72
CA PHE A 531 26.53 13.94 8.80
C PHE A 531 27.49 14.81 9.62
N GLY A 532 28.50 14.19 10.22
CA GLY A 532 29.62 14.91 10.81
C GLY A 532 30.37 15.70 9.75
N ASN A 533 30.98 16.81 10.15
CA ASN A 533 31.88 17.55 9.28
C ASN A 533 33.06 16.64 8.90
N LEU A 534 32.96 15.96 7.76
CA LEU A 534 34.12 15.37 7.08
C LEU A 534 35.22 16.43 6.94
N ALA A 535 34.86 17.73 6.88
CA ALA A 535 35.74 18.89 6.87
C ALA A 535 36.65 19.09 8.10
N GLN A 536 36.51 18.31 9.19
CA GLN A 536 37.41 18.38 10.36
C GLN A 536 38.23 17.11 10.64
N LEU A 537 37.99 15.99 9.94
CA LEU A 537 38.82 14.79 10.11
C LEU A 537 40.21 14.98 9.47
N PRO A 538 41.32 14.47 10.05
CA PRO A 538 42.64 14.52 9.41
C PRO A 538 42.64 13.89 8.00
N LEU A 539 43.51 14.39 7.11
CA LEU A 539 43.64 13.91 5.72
C LEU A 539 43.86 12.38 5.63
N LEU A 540 44.52 11.82 6.64
CA LEU A 540 44.76 10.38 6.80
C LEU A 540 43.46 9.57 6.91
N GLU A 541 42.44 10.08 7.60
CA GLU A 541 41.16 9.40 7.77
C GLU A 541 40.21 9.64 6.59
N ARG A 542 40.28 10.84 5.96
CA ARG A 542 39.41 11.17 4.81
C ARG A 542 39.80 10.47 3.51
N ASN A 543 41.10 10.39 3.24
CA ASN A 543 41.61 9.84 2.00
C ASN A 543 43.03 9.30 2.24
N PRO A 544 43.15 8.10 2.82
CA PRO A 544 44.45 7.54 3.19
C PRO A 544 45.38 7.44 1.98
N LEU A 545 44.84 7.14 0.79
CA LEU A 545 45.62 7.05 -0.44
C LEU A 545 46.26 8.40 -0.82
N ARG A 546 45.50 9.50 -0.84
CA ARG A 546 46.05 10.84 -1.14
C ARG A 546 47.03 11.30 -0.07
N PHE A 547 46.79 10.97 1.20
CA PHE A 547 47.73 11.27 2.27
C PHE A 547 49.09 10.61 2.02
N TRP A 548 49.11 9.30 1.72
CA TRP A 548 50.34 8.57 1.44
C TRP A 548 51.02 9.04 0.15
N GLN A 549 50.26 9.41 -0.88
CA GLN A 549 50.82 10.01 -2.11
C GLN A 549 51.56 11.33 -1.84
N ILE A 550 50.96 12.22 -1.04
CA ILE A 550 51.57 13.50 -0.67
C ILE A 550 52.82 13.28 0.19
N LEU A 551 52.73 12.38 1.18
CA LEU A 551 53.86 12.07 2.06
C LEU A 551 55.03 11.46 1.29
N CYS A 552 54.79 10.49 0.40
CA CYS A 552 55.83 9.91 -0.45
C CYS A 552 56.43 10.96 -1.40
N GLY A 553 55.61 11.85 -1.98
CA GLY A 553 56.10 12.95 -2.81
C GLY A 553 57.01 13.91 -2.05
N LEU A 554 56.64 14.28 -0.83
CA LEU A 554 57.47 15.13 0.04
C LEU A 554 58.80 14.44 0.42
N LEU A 555 58.76 13.16 0.78
CA LEU A 555 59.97 12.39 1.08
C LEU A 555 60.88 12.25 -0.14
N PHE A 556 60.31 12.07 -1.33
CA PHE A 556 61.08 12.01 -2.58
C PHE A 556 61.78 13.35 -2.88
N LEU A 557 61.05 14.47 -2.75
CA LEU A 557 61.62 15.80 -2.90
C LEU A 557 62.70 16.10 -1.86
N LEU A 558 62.50 15.68 -0.61
CA LEU A 558 63.50 15.81 0.45
C LEU A 558 64.78 15.02 0.13
N ASN A 559 64.63 13.78 -0.36
CA ASN A 559 65.77 12.96 -0.76
C ASN A 559 66.51 13.57 -1.97
N LEU A 560 65.79 14.06 -2.98
CA LEU A 560 66.40 14.81 -4.09
C LEU A 560 67.17 16.02 -3.58
N PHE A 561 66.57 16.83 -2.70
CA PHE A 561 67.22 17.99 -2.12
C PHE A 561 68.49 17.63 -1.35
N LEU A 562 68.48 16.54 -0.58
CA LEU A 562 69.66 16.06 0.15
C LEU A 562 70.77 15.58 -0.79
N ILE A 563 70.41 14.87 -1.87
CA ILE A 563 71.36 14.40 -2.89
C ILE A 563 72.03 15.58 -3.62
N PHE A 564 71.29 16.64 -3.92
CA PHE A 564 71.84 17.83 -4.61
C PHE A 564 72.60 18.79 -3.68
N ARG A 565 72.62 18.53 -2.36
CA ARG A 565 73.30 19.36 -1.36
C ARG A 565 74.58 18.71 -0.79
N THR A 566 74.78 17.42 -1.03
CA THR A 566 76.07 16.72 -0.96
C THR A 566 76.81 16.81 -2.28
#